data_AF-A0A495W388-F1
#
_entry.id   AF-A0A495W388-F1
#
_cell.length_a   1.000
_cell.length_b   1.000
_cell.length_c   1.000
_cell.angle_alpha   90.00
_cell.angle_beta   90.00
_cell.angle_gamma   90.00
#
_symmetry.space_group_name_H-M   'P 1'
#
loop_
_entity.id
_entity.type
_entity.pdbx_description
1 polymer ?
#
loop_
_entity_poly.entity_id
_entity_poly.type
_entity_poly.pdbx_seq_one_letter_code
_entity_poly.pdbx_strand_id
1 'polypeptide(L)'
;MPATTLLVTEVTTAPGALDSAAKEWARLRADDRSGSVLYRALEGDTLMELTPLADLAALDAETSLFERQFTELAPHVAGDLRRQVLRFVEAPKSTADAVPATRYVQLRHIEVPPAVFADYRRWREDTIFDVVRRADEVVVFLAYHSLLSTEPGVMFVSGFDTTPERYGAVFACPEYREIVRQAGSAYIAGGERGLYTAVYERVDA
;
A
#
# COMPACT_ATOMS: atom_id res chain seq x y z
N MET A 1 4.37 1.10 16.10
CA MET A 1 3.29 0.12 15.92
C MET A 1 2.49 0.55 14.72
N PRO A 2 2.05 -0.38 13.86
CA PRO A 2 1.25 -0.06 12.68
C PRO A 2 0.00 0.75 13.04
N ALA A 3 -0.35 1.70 12.18
CA ALA A 3 -1.56 2.49 12.31
C ALA A 3 -2.79 1.58 12.31
N THR A 4 -3.76 1.81 13.19
CA THR A 4 -5.02 1.07 13.22
C THR A 4 -5.92 1.42 12.05
N THR A 5 -5.82 2.67 11.58
CA THR A 5 -6.50 3.20 10.39
C THR A 5 -5.45 3.83 9.49
N LEU A 6 -5.48 3.46 8.21
CA LEU A 6 -4.54 3.93 7.21
C LEU A 6 -5.31 4.61 6.08
N LEU A 7 -4.94 5.82 5.73
CA LEU A 7 -5.36 6.47 4.49
C LEU A 7 -4.26 6.26 3.44
N VAL A 8 -4.64 5.68 2.31
CA VAL A 8 -3.80 5.59 1.11
C VAL A 8 -4.34 6.58 0.10
N THR A 9 -3.52 7.54 -0.32
CA THR A 9 -3.88 8.51 -1.37
C THR A 9 -2.99 8.29 -2.59
N GLU A 10 -3.58 8.11 -3.77
CA GLU A 10 -2.87 7.93 -5.04
C GLU A 10 -3.30 8.96 -6.08
N VAL A 11 -2.37 9.42 -6.91
CA VAL A 11 -2.70 10.23 -8.10
C VAL A 11 -1.81 9.86 -9.27
N THR A 12 -2.39 9.84 -10.45
CA THR A 12 -1.61 9.75 -11.70
C THR A 12 -1.17 11.14 -12.13
N THR A 13 0.13 11.34 -12.30
CA THR A 13 0.72 12.59 -12.76
C THR A 13 0.58 12.75 -14.27
N ALA A 14 0.61 13.98 -14.76
CA ALA A 14 0.76 14.25 -16.18
C ALA A 14 2.12 13.70 -16.70
N PRO A 15 2.23 13.34 -17.99
CA PRO A 15 3.47 12.82 -18.55
C PRO A 15 4.67 13.73 -18.26
N GLY A 16 5.71 13.19 -17.64
CA GLY A 16 6.93 13.94 -17.27
C GLY A 16 6.78 14.90 -16.09
N ALA A 17 5.65 14.92 -15.40
CA ALA A 17 5.40 15.80 -14.25
C ALA A 17 5.73 15.16 -12.89
N LEU A 18 6.11 13.88 -12.85
CA LEU A 18 6.26 13.09 -11.62
C LEU A 18 7.09 13.79 -10.53
N ASP A 19 8.32 14.23 -10.86
CA ASP A 19 9.20 14.89 -9.89
C ASP A 19 8.65 16.26 -9.43
N SER A 20 8.06 17.03 -10.34
CA SER A 20 7.45 18.32 -10.00
C SER A 20 6.22 18.16 -9.11
N ALA A 21 5.39 17.15 -9.38
CA ALA A 21 4.23 16.80 -8.59
C ALA A 21 4.64 16.33 -7.20
N ALA A 22 5.69 15.50 -7.11
CA ALA A 22 6.22 15.00 -5.85
C ALA A 22 6.74 16.13 -4.96
N LYS A 23 7.48 17.07 -5.56
CA LYS A 23 7.97 18.27 -4.85
C LYS A 23 6.83 19.14 -4.34
N GLU A 24 5.80 19.35 -5.15
CA GLU A 24 4.65 20.15 -4.76
C GLU A 24 3.83 19.46 -3.65
N TRP A 25 3.62 18.15 -3.76
CA TRP A 25 2.96 17.36 -2.71
C TRP A 25 3.75 17.41 -1.40
N ALA A 26 5.07 17.22 -1.44
CA ALA A 26 5.93 17.33 -0.26
C ALA A 26 5.84 18.73 0.37
N ARG A 27 5.78 19.80 -0.44
CA ARG A 27 5.58 21.17 0.04
C ARG A 27 4.24 21.34 0.76
N LEU A 28 3.16 20.76 0.23
CA LEU A 28 1.83 20.82 0.85
C LEU A 28 1.80 20.14 2.23
N ARG A 29 2.66 19.14 2.44
CA ARG A 29 2.81 18.38 3.70
C ARG A 29 3.92 18.90 4.62
N ALA A 30 4.72 19.89 4.21
CA ALA A 30 5.88 20.35 4.98
C ALA A 30 5.53 20.89 6.39
N ASP A 31 4.32 21.43 6.56
CA ASP A 31 3.80 21.93 7.83
C ASP A 31 3.01 20.88 8.63
N ASP A 32 2.80 19.69 8.05
CA ASP A 32 1.98 18.62 8.61
C ASP A 32 2.83 17.62 9.41
N ARG A 33 2.35 17.27 10.62
CA ARG A 33 2.98 16.30 11.51
C ARG A 33 2.29 14.93 11.48
N SER A 34 1.50 14.65 10.45
CA SER A 34 0.75 13.41 10.30
C SER A 34 1.63 12.15 10.28
N GLY A 35 2.95 12.28 10.07
CA GLY A 35 3.83 11.12 9.92
C GLY A 35 3.54 10.36 8.63
N SER A 36 2.97 11.04 7.63
CA SER A 36 2.77 10.48 6.30
C SER A 36 4.10 10.25 5.59
N VAL A 37 4.10 9.31 4.65
CA VAL A 37 5.26 9.02 3.80
C VAL A 37 4.82 9.00 2.35
N LEU A 38 5.49 9.80 1.53
CA LEU A 38 5.25 9.93 0.10
C LEU A 38 6.17 8.99 -0.69
N TYR A 39 5.58 8.37 -1.71
CA TYR A 39 6.22 7.43 -2.60
C TYR A 39 5.88 7.75 -4.06
N ARG A 40 6.79 7.38 -4.97
CA ARG A 40 6.58 7.39 -6.42
C ARG A 40 6.63 5.97 -6.96
N ALA A 41 5.73 5.64 -7.88
CA ALA A 41 5.73 4.33 -8.51
C ALA A 41 7.02 4.12 -9.30
N LEU A 42 7.57 2.90 -9.27
CA LEU A 42 8.68 2.52 -10.14
C LEU A 42 8.23 2.27 -11.58
N GLU A 43 6.96 1.92 -11.74
CA GLU A 43 6.33 1.70 -13.03
C GLU A 43 5.14 2.66 -13.19
N GLY A 44 5.19 3.48 -14.25
CA GLY A 44 4.17 4.48 -14.55
C GLY A 44 4.34 5.80 -13.80
N ASP A 45 3.35 6.67 -13.96
CA ASP A 45 3.38 8.06 -13.50
C ASP A 45 2.47 8.25 -12.28
N THR A 46 2.68 7.51 -11.19
CA THR A 46 1.81 7.57 -10.00
C THR A 46 2.57 7.98 -8.74
N LEU A 47 1.99 8.89 -7.97
CA LEU A 47 2.40 9.18 -6.59
C LEU A 47 1.43 8.50 -5.63
N MET A 48 1.96 8.03 -4.51
CA MET A 48 1.20 7.38 -3.45
C MET A 48 1.67 7.86 -2.09
N GLU A 49 0.74 8.21 -1.22
CA GLU A 49 1.01 8.62 0.16
C GLU A 49 0.33 7.67 1.15
N LEU A 50 1.10 7.19 2.12
CA LEU A 50 0.61 6.47 3.29
C LEU A 50 0.45 7.45 4.45
N THR A 51 -0.78 7.70 4.88
CA THR A 51 -1.09 8.61 6.00
C THR A 51 -1.71 7.83 7.15
N PRO A 52 -1.04 7.72 8.31
CA PRO A 52 -1.64 7.08 9.46
C PRO A 52 -2.74 7.97 10.05
N LEU A 53 -3.88 7.37 10.36
CA LEU A 53 -4.98 8.06 11.03
C LEU A 53 -5.18 7.46 12.41
N ALA A 54 -5.43 8.30 13.42
CA ALA A 54 -5.77 7.84 14.75
C ALA A 54 -7.07 7.01 14.73
N ASP A 55 -8.07 7.50 14.02
CA ASP A 55 -9.37 6.88 13.80
C ASP A 55 -10.07 7.52 12.58
N LEU A 56 -11.35 7.22 12.37
CA LEU A 56 -12.14 7.82 11.28
C LEU A 56 -12.46 9.30 11.50
N ALA A 57 -12.49 9.79 12.74
CA ALA A 57 -12.79 11.20 13.02
C ALA A 57 -11.62 12.10 12.59
N ALA A 58 -10.39 11.55 12.56
CA ALA A 58 -9.21 12.25 12.05
C ALA A 58 -9.31 12.64 10.55
N LEU A 59 -10.23 12.04 9.77
CA LEU A 59 -10.44 12.42 8.37
C LEU A 59 -10.89 13.88 8.20
N ASP A 60 -11.65 14.41 9.16
CA ASP A 60 -12.13 15.80 9.11
C ASP A 60 -10.96 16.79 9.10
N ALA A 61 -9.91 16.50 9.89
CA ALA A 61 -8.69 17.31 9.95
C ALA A 61 -7.89 17.32 8.64
N GLU A 62 -8.04 16.29 7.80
CA GLU A 62 -7.35 16.18 6.51
C GLU A 62 -8.08 16.94 5.37
N THR A 63 -9.35 17.32 5.56
CA THR A 63 -10.20 17.89 4.48
C THR A 63 -9.61 19.16 3.86
N SER A 64 -9.12 20.10 4.68
CA SER A 64 -8.48 21.32 4.18
C SER A 64 -7.23 21.02 3.36
N LEU A 65 -6.48 19.98 3.72
CA LEU A 65 -5.35 19.54 2.90
C LEU A 65 -5.83 18.90 1.60
N PHE A 66 -6.91 18.14 1.61
CA PHE A 66 -7.45 17.54 0.38
C PHE A 66 -7.89 18.58 -0.64
N GLU A 67 -8.53 19.67 -0.20
CA GLU A 67 -8.91 20.79 -1.08
C GLU A 67 -7.68 21.47 -1.69
N ARG A 68 -6.64 21.67 -0.86
CA ARG A 68 -5.35 22.22 -1.30
C ARG A 68 -4.64 21.29 -2.27
N GLN A 69 -4.55 19.99 -1.99
CA GLN A 69 -3.99 19.00 -2.91
C GLN A 69 -4.74 19.01 -4.24
N PHE A 70 -6.06 19.04 -4.22
CA PHE A 70 -6.87 19.09 -5.44
C PHE A 70 -6.57 20.34 -6.28
N THR A 71 -6.45 21.50 -5.64
CA THR A 71 -6.23 22.78 -6.34
C THR A 71 -4.78 22.97 -6.78
N GLU A 72 -3.83 22.73 -5.87
CA GLU A 72 -2.41 23.04 -6.04
C GLU A 72 -1.70 21.96 -6.88
N LEU A 73 -2.14 20.69 -6.85
CA LEU A 73 -1.58 19.64 -7.73
C LEU A 73 -2.22 19.60 -9.12
N ALA A 74 -3.35 20.27 -9.35
CA ALA A 74 -4.06 20.26 -10.63
C ALA A 74 -3.17 20.47 -11.88
N PRO A 75 -2.16 21.37 -11.86
CA PRO A 75 -1.27 21.55 -13.01
C PRO A 75 -0.36 20.35 -13.34
N HIS A 76 -0.22 19.42 -12.40
CA HIS A 76 0.75 18.32 -12.46
C HIS A 76 0.10 16.93 -12.61
N VAL A 77 -1.23 16.83 -12.58
CA VAL A 77 -1.94 15.54 -12.52
C VAL A 77 -2.77 15.28 -13.78
N ALA A 78 -2.86 14.01 -14.17
CA ALA A 78 -3.65 13.54 -15.30
C ALA A 78 -5.04 13.02 -14.88
N GLY A 79 -5.29 12.90 -13.58
CA GLY A 79 -6.53 12.39 -13.02
C GLY A 79 -6.77 12.88 -11.60
N ASP A 80 -7.88 12.44 -11.01
CA ASP A 80 -8.27 12.78 -9.64
C ASP A 80 -7.49 11.97 -8.60
N LEU A 81 -7.43 12.50 -7.37
CA LEU A 81 -6.81 11.85 -6.22
C LEU A 81 -7.72 10.73 -5.70
N ARG A 82 -7.24 9.49 -5.79
CA ARG A 82 -7.91 8.30 -5.26
C ARG A 82 -7.55 8.15 -3.79
N ARG A 83 -8.56 8.06 -2.92
CA ARG A 83 -8.38 7.93 -1.47
C ARG A 83 -9.06 6.69 -0.97
N GLN A 84 -8.33 5.87 -0.22
CA GLN A 84 -8.82 4.64 0.38
C GLN A 84 -8.54 4.66 1.88
N VAL A 85 -9.56 4.42 2.70
CA VAL A 85 -9.41 4.23 4.15
C VAL A 85 -9.44 2.74 4.45
N LEU A 86 -8.39 2.27 5.11
CA LEU A 86 -8.15 0.88 5.39
C LEU A 86 -7.99 0.66 6.90
N ARG A 87 -8.39 -0.52 7.38
CA ARG A 87 -8.31 -0.91 8.78
C ARG A 87 -7.31 -2.02 8.98
N PHE A 88 -6.42 -1.86 9.97
CA PHE A 88 -5.40 -2.86 10.28
C PHE A 88 -6.02 -4.22 10.64
N VAL A 89 -5.39 -5.29 10.16
CA VAL A 89 -5.79 -6.68 10.44
C VAL A 89 -4.68 -7.42 11.18
N GLU A 90 -3.48 -7.50 10.59
CA GLU A 90 -2.35 -8.25 11.14
C GLU A 90 -1.02 -7.88 10.47
N ALA A 91 0.09 -8.28 11.06
CA ALA A 91 1.43 -7.95 10.58
C ALA A 91 2.42 -9.10 10.85
N PRO A 92 2.64 -10.04 9.92
CA PRO A 92 3.66 -11.09 10.08
C PRO A 92 5.08 -10.53 10.25
N LYS A 93 5.33 -9.33 9.71
CA LYS A 93 6.52 -8.51 10.02
C LYS A 93 6.05 -7.07 10.30
N SER A 94 6.14 -6.64 11.54
CA SER A 94 5.62 -5.34 11.97
C SER A 94 6.57 -4.19 11.65
N THR A 95 6.12 -2.96 11.94
CA THR A 95 6.94 -1.74 11.86
C THR A 95 6.98 -1.03 13.22
N ALA A 96 8.13 -0.40 13.51
CA ALA A 96 8.30 0.43 14.70
C ALA A 96 7.42 1.70 14.64
N ASP A 97 7.23 2.24 13.44
CA ASP A 97 6.46 3.46 13.19
C ASP A 97 5.00 3.15 12.82
N ALA A 98 4.19 4.17 12.56
CA ALA A 98 2.77 4.02 12.20
C ALA A 98 2.59 3.49 10.77
N VAL A 99 3.49 3.87 9.86
CA VAL A 99 3.58 3.38 8.48
C VAL A 99 5.02 2.94 8.21
N PRO A 100 5.28 2.02 7.28
CA PRO A 100 6.65 1.74 6.86
C PRO A 100 7.27 3.00 6.26
N ALA A 101 8.50 3.29 6.65
CA ALA A 101 9.33 4.33 6.05
C ALA A 101 10.55 3.71 5.33
N THR A 102 10.43 2.46 4.87
CA THR A 102 11.46 1.77 4.08
C THR A 102 11.68 2.49 2.74
N ARG A 103 12.84 2.27 2.12
CA ARG A 103 13.19 2.86 0.82
C ARG A 103 12.18 2.50 -0.26
N TYR A 104 11.69 1.26 -0.25
CA TYR A 104 10.65 0.81 -1.16
C TYR A 104 9.47 0.24 -0.40
N VAL A 105 8.30 0.33 -1.02
CA VAL A 105 7.09 -0.39 -0.59
C VAL A 105 6.43 -1.04 -1.80
N GLN A 106 5.85 -2.21 -1.59
CA GLN A 106 4.94 -2.84 -2.53
C GLN A 106 3.54 -2.87 -1.92
N LEU A 107 2.57 -2.32 -2.64
CA LEU A 107 1.16 -2.55 -2.37
C LEU A 107 0.74 -3.83 -3.09
N ARG A 108 0.02 -4.69 -2.39
CA ARG A 108 -0.69 -5.83 -2.99
C ARG A 108 -2.14 -5.79 -2.61
N HIS A 109 -3.05 -5.98 -3.54
CA HIS A 109 -4.48 -5.98 -3.24
C HIS A 109 -5.14 -7.24 -3.78
N ILE A 110 -5.98 -7.86 -2.95
CA ILE A 110 -6.80 -9.02 -3.32
C ILE A 110 -8.21 -8.86 -2.74
N GLU A 111 -9.20 -9.36 -3.47
CA GLU A 111 -10.54 -9.56 -2.93
C GLU A 111 -10.72 -11.01 -2.51
N VAL A 112 -11.23 -11.24 -1.30
CA VAL A 112 -11.52 -12.58 -0.77
C VAL A 112 -13.00 -12.63 -0.41
N PRO A 113 -13.80 -13.55 -0.99
CA PRO A 113 -15.21 -13.63 -0.67
C PRO A 113 -15.46 -13.85 0.83
N PRO A 114 -16.42 -13.14 1.44
CA PRO A 114 -16.68 -13.25 2.88
C PRO A 114 -16.92 -14.69 3.36
N ALA A 115 -17.53 -15.53 2.52
CA ALA A 115 -17.84 -16.93 2.82
C ALA A 115 -16.59 -17.79 3.10
N VAL A 116 -15.42 -17.42 2.56
CA VAL A 116 -14.16 -18.18 2.72
C VAL A 116 -13.09 -17.38 3.47
N PHE A 117 -13.41 -16.17 3.93
CA PHE A 117 -12.43 -15.25 4.51
C PHE A 117 -11.73 -15.82 5.77
N ALA A 118 -12.48 -16.48 6.64
CA ALA A 118 -11.91 -17.11 7.83
C ALA A 118 -10.95 -18.26 7.50
N ASP A 119 -11.27 -19.05 6.47
CA ASP A 119 -10.41 -20.15 5.99
C ASP A 119 -9.16 -19.60 5.33
N TYR A 120 -9.31 -18.57 4.49
CA TYR A 120 -8.19 -17.85 3.88
C TYR A 120 -7.23 -17.29 4.93
N ARG A 121 -7.76 -16.68 6.02
CA ARG A 121 -6.91 -16.15 7.10
C ARG A 121 -6.10 -17.23 7.81
N ARG A 122 -6.70 -18.40 8.05
CA ARG A 122 -5.96 -19.54 8.62
C ARG A 122 -4.91 -20.07 7.65
N TRP A 123 -5.30 -20.27 6.39
CA TRP A 123 -4.41 -20.77 5.36
C TRP A 123 -3.21 -19.84 5.10
N ARG A 124 -3.42 -18.51 5.05
CA ARG A 124 -2.34 -17.56 4.77
C ARG A 124 -1.30 -17.45 5.89
N GLU A 125 -1.70 -17.71 7.13
CA GLU A 125 -0.82 -17.72 8.30
C GLU A 125 0.28 -18.79 8.16
N ASP A 126 -0.10 -19.98 7.69
CA ASP A 126 0.80 -21.13 7.52
C ASP A 126 1.52 -21.15 6.16
N THR A 127 1.20 -20.22 5.25
CA THR A 127 1.75 -20.21 3.88
C THR A 127 2.42 -18.88 3.55
N ILE A 128 1.64 -17.88 3.12
CA ILE A 128 2.13 -16.56 2.71
C ILE A 128 2.97 -15.95 3.83
N PHE A 129 2.47 -16.00 5.07
CA PHE A 129 3.14 -15.36 6.19
C PHE A 129 4.38 -16.12 6.65
N ASP A 130 4.43 -17.44 6.52
CA ASP A 130 5.66 -18.21 6.75
C ASP A 130 6.77 -17.80 5.77
N VAL A 131 6.45 -17.69 4.47
CA VAL A 131 7.40 -17.19 3.46
C VAL A 131 7.90 -15.78 3.82
N VAL A 132 6.98 -14.87 4.17
CA VAL A 132 7.31 -13.49 4.56
C VAL A 132 8.21 -13.45 5.80
N ARG A 133 7.92 -14.25 6.83
CA ARG A 133 8.70 -14.31 8.08
C ARG A 133 10.14 -14.75 7.81
N ARG A 134 10.33 -15.74 6.94
CA ARG A 134 11.64 -16.32 6.59
C ARG A 134 12.48 -15.46 5.64
N ALA A 135 11.86 -14.56 4.88
CA ALA A 135 12.54 -13.77 3.86
C ALA A 135 13.17 -12.50 4.43
N ASP A 136 14.49 -12.45 4.56
CA ASP A 136 15.23 -11.28 5.07
C ASP A 136 15.02 -10.01 4.22
N GLU A 137 14.75 -10.18 2.92
CA GLU A 137 14.43 -9.10 2.01
C GLU A 137 13.14 -8.34 2.36
N VAL A 138 12.21 -8.98 3.08
CA VAL A 138 10.97 -8.35 3.54
C VAL A 138 11.21 -7.77 4.93
N VAL A 139 11.18 -6.44 5.04
CA VAL A 139 11.43 -5.73 6.31
C VAL A 139 10.12 -5.55 7.08
N VAL A 140 9.08 -5.10 6.39
CA VAL A 140 7.75 -4.87 6.94
C VAL A 140 6.72 -5.56 6.05
N PHE A 141 5.68 -6.14 6.64
CA PHE A 141 4.55 -6.70 5.91
C PHE A 141 3.29 -6.57 6.75
N LEU A 142 2.43 -5.63 6.38
CA LEU A 142 1.21 -5.27 7.09
C LEU A 142 0.00 -5.65 6.23
N ALA A 143 -1.05 -6.16 6.85
CA ALA A 143 -2.33 -6.43 6.21
C ALA A 143 -3.40 -5.47 6.72
N TYR A 144 -4.08 -4.81 5.79
CA TYR A 144 -5.21 -3.93 6.04
C TYR A 144 -6.42 -4.40 5.25
N HIS A 145 -7.62 -4.22 5.78
CA HIS A 145 -8.87 -4.46 5.05
C HIS A 145 -9.49 -3.14 4.64
N SER A 146 -10.02 -3.07 3.42
CA SER A 146 -10.80 -1.95 2.92
C SER A 146 -11.96 -1.62 3.87
N LEU A 147 -12.06 -0.35 4.28
CA LEU A 147 -13.13 0.18 5.12
C LEU A 147 -13.98 1.20 4.35
N LEU A 148 -13.34 2.16 3.67
CA LEU A 148 -13.95 3.06 2.70
C LEU A 148 -13.07 3.09 1.46
N SER A 149 -13.46 2.38 0.41
CA SER A 149 -12.75 2.34 -0.87
C SER A 149 -13.70 1.91 -1.99
N THR A 150 -13.34 2.24 -3.22
CA THR A 150 -13.95 1.66 -4.44
C THR A 150 -13.43 0.24 -4.71
N GLU A 151 -12.37 -0.18 -4.02
CA GLU A 151 -11.76 -1.49 -4.15
C GLU A 151 -12.00 -2.32 -2.87
N PRO A 152 -12.75 -3.43 -2.93
CA PRO A 152 -13.01 -4.27 -1.77
C PRO A 152 -11.85 -5.26 -1.53
N GLY A 153 -11.62 -5.61 -0.26
CA GLY A 153 -10.72 -6.70 0.11
C GLY A 153 -9.56 -6.28 0.99
N VAL A 154 -8.45 -6.99 0.86
CA VAL A 154 -7.26 -6.85 1.70
C VAL A 154 -6.15 -6.18 0.89
N MET A 155 -5.60 -5.11 1.45
CA MET A 155 -4.36 -4.50 1.00
C MET A 155 -3.20 -4.92 1.89
N PHE A 156 -2.15 -5.46 1.30
CA PHE A 156 -0.88 -5.66 1.96
C PHE A 156 0.07 -4.52 1.64
N VAL A 157 0.71 -3.98 2.68
CA VAL A 157 1.78 -2.98 2.57
C VAL A 157 3.08 -3.68 2.98
N SER A 158 3.92 -3.97 1.99
CA SER A 158 5.19 -4.67 2.18
C SER A 158 6.36 -3.73 1.99
N GLY A 159 7.11 -3.44 3.05
CA GLY A 159 8.27 -2.55 3.02
C GLY A 159 9.59 -3.31 2.91
N PHE A 160 10.53 -2.79 2.13
CA PHE A 160 11.86 -3.39 1.92
C PHE A 160 12.91 -2.34 1.53
N ASP A 161 14.19 -2.65 1.82
CA ASP A 161 15.33 -1.74 1.55
C ASP A 161 16.35 -2.31 0.54
N THR A 162 16.18 -3.56 0.13
CA THR A 162 16.95 -4.17 -0.97
C THR A 162 16.44 -3.69 -2.35
N THR A 163 17.11 -4.09 -3.44
CA THR A 163 16.62 -3.79 -4.80
C THR A 163 15.27 -4.48 -5.08
N PRO A 164 14.39 -3.87 -5.90
CA PRO A 164 13.10 -4.46 -6.30
C PRO A 164 13.23 -5.87 -6.90
N GLU A 165 14.30 -6.16 -7.63
CA GLU A 165 14.54 -7.48 -8.24
C GLU A 165 14.80 -8.53 -7.17
N ARG A 166 15.63 -8.20 -6.19
CA ARG A 166 15.96 -9.12 -5.09
C ARG A 166 14.75 -9.34 -4.18
N TYR A 167 13.98 -8.31 -3.89
CA TYR A 167 12.70 -8.44 -3.18
C TYR A 167 11.69 -9.28 -4.00
N GLY A 168 11.56 -9.02 -5.30
CA GLY A 168 10.66 -9.75 -6.19
C GLY A 168 11.01 -11.24 -6.31
N ALA A 169 12.29 -11.59 -6.22
CA ALA A 169 12.74 -12.99 -6.28
C ALA A 169 12.15 -13.87 -5.17
N VAL A 170 11.86 -13.30 -3.98
CA VAL A 170 11.18 -14.01 -2.88
C VAL A 170 9.82 -14.55 -3.32
N PHE A 171 9.10 -13.77 -4.13
CA PHE A 171 7.75 -14.08 -4.58
C PHE A 171 7.71 -14.70 -5.98
N ALA A 172 8.86 -14.86 -6.63
CA ALA A 172 9.00 -15.51 -7.91
C ALA A 172 9.46 -16.97 -7.79
N CYS A 173 9.73 -17.48 -6.59
CA CYS A 173 10.20 -18.85 -6.38
C CYS A 173 9.09 -19.89 -6.65
N PRO A 174 9.44 -21.16 -6.99
CA PRO A 174 8.44 -22.20 -7.27
C PRO A 174 7.45 -22.44 -6.12
N GLU A 175 7.94 -22.41 -4.87
CA GLU A 175 7.11 -22.56 -3.67
C GLU A 175 6.03 -21.46 -3.60
N TYR A 176 6.42 -20.19 -3.76
CA TYR A 176 5.46 -19.08 -3.67
C TYR A 176 4.48 -19.06 -4.85
N ARG A 177 4.91 -19.45 -6.05
CA ARG A 177 4.00 -19.59 -7.20
C ARG A 177 2.90 -20.61 -6.93
N GLU A 178 3.23 -21.72 -6.28
CA GLU A 178 2.24 -22.72 -5.88
C GLU A 178 1.27 -22.17 -4.82
N ILE A 179 1.76 -21.39 -3.85
CA ILE A 179 0.92 -20.66 -2.88
C ILE A 179 -0.05 -19.72 -3.60
N VAL A 180 0.42 -18.92 -4.57
CA VAL A 180 -0.44 -18.01 -5.34
C VAL A 180 -1.49 -18.78 -6.15
N ARG A 181 -1.11 -19.90 -6.77
CA ARG A 181 -2.03 -20.77 -7.51
C ARG A 181 -3.15 -21.31 -6.60
N GLN A 182 -2.79 -21.79 -5.41
CA GLN A 182 -3.76 -22.25 -4.41
C GLN A 182 -4.70 -21.11 -3.99
N ALA A 183 -4.15 -19.95 -3.65
CA ALA A 183 -4.94 -18.77 -3.28
C ALA A 183 -5.92 -18.36 -4.38
N GLY A 184 -5.43 -18.28 -5.62
CA GLY A 184 -6.24 -17.97 -6.80
C GLY A 184 -7.38 -18.95 -7.00
N SER A 185 -7.15 -20.24 -6.82
CA SER A 185 -8.19 -21.26 -7.02
C SER A 185 -9.25 -21.32 -5.91
N ALA A 186 -8.86 -21.05 -4.66
CA ALA A 186 -9.69 -21.34 -3.49
C ALA A 186 -10.24 -20.11 -2.78
N TYR A 187 -9.56 -18.96 -2.88
CA TYR A 187 -9.81 -17.82 -1.99
C TYR A 187 -9.96 -16.47 -2.68
N ILE A 188 -9.31 -16.23 -3.82
CA ILE A 188 -9.28 -14.90 -4.45
C ILE A 188 -10.40 -14.77 -5.48
N ALA A 189 -11.23 -13.73 -5.36
CA ALA A 189 -12.21 -13.38 -6.37
C ALA A 189 -11.48 -12.95 -7.66
N GLY A 190 -11.89 -13.47 -8.83
CA GLY A 190 -11.17 -13.25 -10.09
C GLY A 190 -9.95 -14.16 -10.31
N GLY A 191 -9.67 -15.07 -9.38
CA GLY A 191 -8.59 -16.04 -9.49
C GLY A 191 -7.20 -15.41 -9.39
N GLU A 192 -6.22 -15.97 -10.09
CA GLU A 192 -4.84 -15.44 -10.11
C GLU A 192 -4.74 -14.01 -10.66
N ARG A 193 -5.71 -13.59 -11.47
CA ARG A 193 -5.80 -12.21 -12.02
C ARG A 193 -6.38 -11.21 -11.02
N GLY A 194 -6.90 -11.67 -9.89
CA GLY A 194 -7.42 -10.82 -8.82
C GLY A 194 -6.34 -10.21 -7.92
N LEU A 195 -5.06 -10.52 -8.17
CA LEU A 195 -3.92 -9.94 -7.47
C LEU A 195 -3.42 -8.71 -8.21
N TYR A 196 -3.64 -7.54 -7.61
CA TYR A 196 -2.98 -6.30 -8.02
C TYR A 196 -1.67 -6.13 -7.25
N THR A 197 -0.62 -5.66 -7.92
CA THR A 197 0.65 -5.29 -7.29
C THR A 197 1.24 -4.03 -7.89
N ALA A 198 1.74 -3.11 -7.07
CA ALA A 198 2.52 -1.97 -7.50
C ALA A 198 3.68 -1.71 -6.54
N VAL A 199 4.85 -1.35 -7.08
CA VAL A 199 6.06 -1.07 -6.32
C VAL A 199 6.37 0.42 -6.40
N TYR A 200 6.70 1.01 -5.26
CA TYR A 200 6.98 2.41 -5.13
C TYR A 200 8.31 2.64 -4.39
N GLU A 201 9.01 3.71 -4.77
CA GLU A 201 10.20 4.23 -4.10
C GLU A 201 9.84 5.46 -3.27
N ARG A 202 10.42 5.56 -2.07
CA ARG A 202 10.19 6.69 -1.17
C ARG A 202 10.70 7.97 -1.82
N VAL A 203 9.91 9.03 -1.74
CA VAL A 203 10.35 10.38 -2.08
C VAL A 203 11.03 10.94 -0.83
N ASP A 204 12.36 11.12 -0.89
CA ASP A 204 13.08 11.80 0.17
C ASP A 204 12.77 13.31 0.12
N ALA A 205 12.49 13.90 1.27
CA ALA A 205 12.22 15.33 1.42
C ALA A 205 13.47 16.20 1.25
#